data_AF-A0A7R9J183-F1
#
_entry.id   AF-A0A7R9J183-F1
#
_cell.length_a   1.000
_cell.length_b   1.000
_cell.length_c   1.000
_cell.angle_alpha   90.00
_cell.angle_beta   90.00
_cell.angle_gamma   90.00
#
_symmetry.space_group_name_H-M   'P 1'
#
loop_
_entity.id
_entity.type
_entity.pdbx_description
1 polymer ?
#
loop_
_entity_poly.entity_id
_entity_poly.type
_entity_poly.pdbx_seq_one_letter_code
_entity_poly.pdbx_strand_id
1 'polypeptide(L)'
;MSTTLLRAVSTRMLAGMWWFFVLILNASYTANLAAFLTNGRIEETIKSVQDLADQTKVKYGVMEGGSTAGFFSKSDNPLYQRMWVQMSQSKPSVFVKTNDEGVARVRKEKGKFAYFMESSSIGYQMHKFCDLIQVGMELDSKSYGIALPLKWLIVNIPATELDAILHLAILNLEQTQHSDPWTYDALMMRDSLNERYDSSKVWWGNPKQSEEERMPEPP
;
A
#
# COMPACT_ATOMS: atom_id res chain seq x y z
N MET A 1 47.02 -32.26 -2.27
CA MET A 1 46.21 -32.87 -1.20
C MET A 1 45.71 -34.20 -1.73
N SER A 2 46.45 -35.26 -1.41
CA SER A 2 46.47 -36.52 -2.15
C SER A 2 45.38 -37.45 -1.65
N THR A 3 44.48 -37.91 -2.52
CA THR A 3 43.46 -38.90 -2.20
C THR A 3 44.12 -40.27 -2.03
N THR A 4 44.33 -40.68 -0.77
CA THR A 4 44.61 -42.07 -0.42
C THR A 4 43.44 -42.93 -0.86
N LEU A 5 43.59 -43.65 -1.97
CA LEU A 5 42.60 -44.61 -2.46
C LEU A 5 42.40 -45.72 -1.41
N LEU A 6 41.29 -45.63 -0.67
CA LEU A 6 40.89 -46.61 0.33
C LEU A 6 40.81 -48.01 -0.34
N ARG A 7 41.64 -48.93 0.16
CA ARG A 7 41.89 -50.27 -0.40
C ARG A 7 40.73 -51.25 -0.13
N ALA A 8 39.95 -51.05 0.92
CA ALA A 8 38.85 -51.92 1.32
C ALA A 8 37.47 -51.37 0.88
N VAL A 9 36.58 -52.24 0.38
CA VAL A 9 35.25 -51.86 -0.13
C VAL A 9 34.37 -51.21 0.96
N SER A 10 34.45 -51.70 2.20
CA SER A 10 33.70 -51.16 3.35
C SER A 10 34.04 -49.69 3.64
N THR A 11 35.32 -49.32 3.56
CA THR A 11 35.77 -47.94 3.79
C THR A 11 35.35 -46.98 2.68
N ARG A 12 35.11 -47.47 1.45
CA ARG A 12 34.56 -46.67 0.35
C ARG A 12 33.08 -46.35 0.56
N MET A 13 32.30 -47.29 1.10
CA MET A 13 30.89 -47.06 1.42
C MET A 13 30.72 -46.02 2.54
N LEU A 14 31.56 -46.08 3.58
CA LEU A 14 31.56 -45.07 4.65
C LEU A 14 31.99 -43.69 4.14
N ALA A 15 33.02 -43.62 3.28
CA ALA A 15 33.42 -42.37 2.66
C ALA A 15 32.32 -41.79 1.76
N GLY A 16 31.60 -42.63 1.01
CA GLY A 16 30.46 -42.22 0.19
C GLY A 16 29.30 -41.67 1.05
N MET A 17 28.95 -42.35 2.13
CA MET A 17 27.92 -41.90 3.06
C MET A 17 28.31 -40.60 3.77
N TRP A 18 29.57 -40.44 4.16
CA TRP A 18 30.10 -39.21 4.73
C TRP A 18 30.08 -38.06 3.74
N TRP A 19 30.53 -38.29 2.49
CA TRP A 19 30.45 -37.29 1.43
C TRP A 19 29.02 -36.88 1.14
N PHE A 20 28.09 -37.83 1.14
CA PHE A 20 26.66 -37.55 0.98
C PHE A 20 26.10 -36.71 2.13
N PHE A 21 26.49 -37.01 3.36
CA PHE A 21 26.11 -36.21 4.54
C PHE A 21 26.62 -34.76 4.46
N VAL A 22 27.90 -34.57 4.07
CA VAL A 22 28.49 -33.24 3.88
C VAL A 22 27.80 -32.47 2.74
N LEU A 23 27.42 -33.14 1.65
CA LEU A 23 26.68 -32.52 0.55
C LEU A 23 25.30 -32.03 1.00
N ILE A 24 24.56 -32.82 1.80
CA ILE A 24 23.26 -32.40 2.35
C ILE A 24 23.44 -31.18 3.25
N LEU A 25 24.42 -31.19 4.16
CA LEU A 25 24.67 -30.05 5.05
C LEU A 25 25.02 -28.77 4.28
N ASN A 26 25.88 -28.87 3.27
CA ASN A 26 26.23 -27.72 2.43
C ASN A 26 25.02 -27.23 1.62
N ALA A 27 24.19 -28.15 1.10
CA ALA A 27 22.97 -27.78 0.38
C ALA A 27 21.97 -27.06 1.29
N SER A 28 21.71 -27.56 2.51
CA SER A 28 20.82 -26.91 3.48
C SER A 28 21.36 -25.55 3.95
N TYR A 29 22.67 -25.44 4.17
CA TYR A 29 23.30 -24.16 4.51
C TYR A 29 23.18 -23.15 3.37
N THR A 30 23.45 -23.58 2.13
CA THR A 30 23.31 -22.74 0.93
C THR A 30 21.86 -22.33 0.71
N ALA A 31 20.89 -23.22 0.95
CA ALA A 31 19.46 -22.93 0.81
C ALA A 31 18.96 -21.90 1.84
N ASN A 32 19.35 -22.04 3.11
CA ASN A 32 18.98 -21.08 4.15
C ASN A 32 19.64 -19.71 3.94
N LEU A 33 20.90 -19.70 3.46
CA LEU A 33 21.59 -18.47 3.10
C LEU A 33 20.95 -17.80 1.86
N ALA A 34 20.63 -18.57 0.82
CA ALA A 34 19.94 -18.08 -0.36
C ALA A 34 18.58 -17.50 0.01
N ALA A 35 17.79 -18.18 0.84
CA ALA A 35 16.52 -17.69 1.33
C ALA A 35 16.65 -16.34 2.07
N PHE A 36 17.71 -16.16 2.86
CA PHE A 36 17.99 -14.86 3.49
C PHE A 36 18.36 -13.77 2.47
N LEU A 37 19.15 -14.11 1.45
CA LEU A 37 19.61 -13.16 0.43
C LEU A 37 18.52 -12.80 -0.59
N THR A 38 17.60 -13.72 -0.88
CA THR A 38 16.45 -13.50 -1.77
C THR A 38 15.26 -12.89 -1.05
N ASN A 39 15.20 -13.00 0.28
CA ASN A 39 14.31 -12.16 1.08
C ASN A 39 14.82 -10.72 0.99
N GLY A 40 14.41 -10.03 -0.07
CA GLY A 40 14.38 -8.58 -0.10
C GLY A 40 13.54 -8.16 1.09
N ARG A 41 14.18 -7.79 2.19
CA ARG A 41 13.53 -7.19 3.35
C ARG A 41 12.97 -5.84 2.91
N ILE A 42 11.81 -5.86 2.27
CA ILE A 42 10.80 -4.87 2.58
C ILE A 42 10.45 -5.25 4.01
N GLU A 43 11.05 -4.55 4.98
CA GLU A 43 10.67 -4.70 6.37
C GLU A 43 9.18 -4.30 6.46
N GLU A 44 8.28 -5.26 6.29
CA GLU A 44 6.84 -5.17 6.60
C GLU A 44 6.61 -5.01 8.11
N THR A 45 7.49 -4.30 8.82
CA THR A 45 7.27 -3.98 10.22
C THR A 45 6.11 -3.01 10.34
N ILE A 46 6.02 -2.03 9.44
CA ILE A 46 4.97 -1.01 9.49
C ILE A 46 3.70 -1.57 8.84
N LYS A 47 2.79 -2.08 9.67
CA LYS A 47 1.44 -2.51 9.25
C LYS A 47 0.38 -1.45 9.52
N SER A 48 0.67 -0.54 10.45
CA SER A 48 -0.26 0.51 10.87
C SER A 48 0.46 1.81 11.18
N VAL A 49 -0.33 2.89 11.20
CA VAL A 49 0.13 4.25 11.49
C VAL A 49 0.60 4.37 12.95
N GLN A 50 0.03 3.58 13.86
CA GLN A 50 0.50 3.48 15.24
C GLN A 50 1.94 2.98 15.32
N ASP A 51 2.25 1.89 14.60
CA ASP A 51 3.60 1.33 14.56
C ASP A 51 4.60 2.34 13.97
N LEU A 52 4.18 3.09 12.95
CA LEU A 52 4.98 4.18 12.38
C LEU A 52 5.26 5.31 13.38
N ALA A 53 4.31 5.62 14.26
CA ALA A 53 4.43 6.67 15.27
C ALA A 53 5.31 6.25 16.47
N ASP A 54 5.29 4.97 16.83
CA ASP A 54 6.07 4.44 17.96
C ASP A 54 7.55 4.24 17.60
N GLN A 55 7.85 4.04 16.31
CA GLN A 55 9.21 3.87 15.81
C GLN A 55 9.84 5.19 15.31
N THR A 56 11.17 5.23 15.27
CA THR A 56 11.96 6.40 14.81
C THR A 56 12.88 6.10 13.63
N LYS A 57 12.93 4.85 13.16
CA LYS A 57 13.80 4.39 12.08
C LYS A 57 13.35 4.91 10.71
N VAL A 58 12.03 4.91 10.46
CA VAL A 58 11.38 5.43 9.27
C VAL A 58 10.83 6.81 9.58
N LYS A 59 11.33 7.81 8.86
CA LYS A 59 10.82 9.18 8.97
C LYS A 59 9.53 9.29 8.18
N TYR A 60 8.64 10.18 8.59
CA TYR A 60 7.40 10.43 7.87
C TYR A 60 7.14 11.93 7.72
N GLY A 61 6.46 12.30 6.65
CA GLY A 61 6.25 13.70 6.29
C GLY A 61 5.02 13.94 5.43
N VAL A 62 4.71 15.22 5.24
CA VAL A 62 3.53 15.72 4.52
C VAL A 62 3.90 16.93 3.66
N MET A 63 3.04 17.28 2.72
CA MET A 63 3.18 18.53 1.97
C MET A 63 3.00 19.75 2.89
N GLU A 64 3.93 20.70 2.82
CA GLU A 64 3.86 21.97 3.56
C GLU A 64 2.63 22.77 3.11
N GLY A 65 1.81 23.23 4.08
CA GLY A 65 0.59 23.99 3.79
C GLY A 65 -0.56 23.16 3.17
N GLY A 66 -0.40 21.84 3.02
CA GLY A 66 -1.44 20.96 2.52
C GLY A 66 -2.58 20.72 3.53
N SER A 67 -3.72 20.23 3.03
CA SER A 67 -4.85 19.80 3.86
C SER A 67 -4.44 18.70 4.85
N THR A 68 -3.60 17.77 4.42
CA THR A 68 -3.04 16.69 5.24
C THR A 68 -2.18 17.23 6.39
N ALA A 69 -1.38 18.29 6.18
CA ALA A 69 -0.65 18.93 7.26
C ALA A 69 -1.59 19.59 8.27
N GLY A 70 -2.64 20.26 7.77
CA GLY A 70 -3.70 20.82 8.61
C GLY A 70 -4.43 19.75 9.45
N PHE A 71 -4.64 18.54 8.90
CA PHE A 71 -5.24 17.42 9.61
C PHE A 71 -4.40 17.01 10.82
N PHE A 72 -3.11 16.76 10.65
CA PHE A 72 -2.22 16.37 11.77
C PHE A 72 -2.07 17.48 12.83
N SER A 73 -2.13 18.76 12.42
CA SER A 73 -2.04 19.88 13.36
C SER A 73 -3.33 20.12 14.15
N LYS A 74 -4.51 19.82 13.58
CA LYS A 74 -5.82 20.12 14.18
C LYS A 74 -6.56 18.91 14.72
N SER A 75 -6.02 17.70 14.52
CA SER A 75 -6.66 16.47 14.98
C SER A 75 -6.79 16.41 16.50
N ASP A 76 -7.91 15.92 17.00
CA ASP A 76 -8.15 15.70 18.44
C ASP A 76 -7.52 14.39 18.96
N ASN A 77 -7.09 13.49 18.06
CA ASN A 77 -6.49 12.22 18.45
C ASN A 77 -5.04 12.42 18.95
N PRO A 78 -4.69 11.98 20.17
CA PRO A 78 -3.36 12.16 20.74
C PRO A 78 -2.24 11.50 19.91
N LEU A 79 -2.56 10.43 19.16
CA LEU A 79 -1.62 9.78 18.26
C LEU A 79 -1.13 10.75 17.16
N TYR A 80 -2.08 11.39 16.46
CA TYR A 80 -1.78 12.28 15.34
C TYR A 80 -1.12 13.58 15.81
N GLN A 81 -1.50 14.08 16.99
CA GLN A 81 -0.80 15.21 17.62
C GLN A 81 0.66 14.88 17.93
N ARG A 82 0.94 13.68 18.49
CA ARG A 82 2.32 13.23 18.72
C ARG A 82 3.10 13.15 17.41
N MET A 83 2.50 12.61 16.36
CA MET A 83 3.11 12.55 15.03
C MET A 83 3.43 13.93 14.48
N TRP A 84 2.53 14.90 14.65
CA TRP A 84 2.76 16.29 14.25
C TRP A 84 3.95 16.93 14.98
N VAL A 85 4.04 16.71 16.30
CA VAL A 85 5.17 17.18 17.10
C VAL A 85 6.49 16.54 16.62
N GLN A 86 6.48 15.24 16.31
CA GLN A 86 7.66 14.55 15.78
C GLN A 86 8.05 15.07 14.38
N MET A 87 7.08 15.33 13.50
CA MET A 87 7.32 15.90 12.17
C MET A 87 7.94 17.30 12.26
N SER A 88 7.38 18.16 13.12
CA SER A 88 7.86 19.54 13.30
C SER A 88 9.24 19.63 13.96
N GLN A 89 9.61 18.67 14.82
CA GLN A 89 10.92 18.63 15.47
C GLN A 89 11.99 17.89 14.65
N SER A 90 11.60 17.15 13.61
CA SER A 90 12.52 16.33 12.82
C SER A 90 13.51 17.19 12.01
N LYS A 91 14.80 16.82 12.09
CA LYS A 91 15.88 17.37 11.27
C LYS A 91 16.54 16.24 10.47
N PRO A 92 16.73 16.37 9.14
CA PRO A 92 16.27 17.46 8.25
C PRO A 92 14.74 17.50 8.11
N SER A 93 14.21 18.62 7.59
CA SER A 93 12.77 18.82 7.40
C SER A 93 12.14 17.64 6.67
N VAL A 94 11.04 17.15 7.21
CA VAL A 94 10.21 16.08 6.60
C VAL A 94 9.11 16.66 5.72
N PHE A 95 8.87 17.97 5.81
CA PHE A 95 7.92 18.68 4.96
C PHE A 95 8.51 18.87 3.56
N VAL A 96 7.67 18.67 2.55
CA VAL A 96 8.00 18.84 1.13
C VAL A 96 7.11 19.90 0.51
N LYS A 97 7.56 20.55 -0.57
CA LYS A 97 6.79 21.64 -1.19
C LYS A 97 5.73 21.13 -2.15
N THR A 98 5.97 20.01 -2.80
CA THR A 98 5.06 19.41 -3.79
C THR A 98 4.91 17.91 -3.57
N ASN A 99 3.79 17.36 -4.02
CA ASN A 99 3.54 15.91 -3.95
C ASN A 99 4.55 15.10 -4.75
N ASP A 100 4.97 15.59 -5.93
CA ASP A 100 5.98 14.92 -6.75
C ASP A 100 7.35 14.85 -6.05
N GLU A 101 7.73 15.90 -5.31
CA GLU A 101 8.95 15.89 -4.49
C GLU A 101 8.84 14.86 -3.36
N GLY A 102 7.68 14.77 -2.71
CA GLY A 102 7.38 13.75 -1.70
C GLY A 102 7.54 12.34 -2.24
N VAL A 103 6.94 12.05 -3.39
CA VAL A 103 7.03 10.75 -4.07
C VAL A 103 8.48 10.44 -4.47
N ALA A 104 9.19 11.39 -5.08
CA ALA A 104 10.58 11.22 -5.46
C ALA A 104 11.48 10.93 -4.25
N ARG A 105 11.20 11.56 -3.11
CA ARG A 105 11.94 11.34 -1.85
C ARG A 105 11.70 9.93 -1.28
N VAL A 106 10.46 9.45 -1.25
CA VAL A 106 10.13 8.07 -0.82
C VAL A 106 10.93 7.06 -1.65
N ARG A 107 10.93 7.24 -2.97
CA ARG A 107 11.66 6.37 -3.91
C ARG A 107 13.18 6.42 -3.71
N LYS A 108 13.72 7.61 -3.38
CA LYS A 108 15.15 7.79 -3.10
C LYS A 108 15.59 7.14 -1.79
N GLU A 109 14.77 7.21 -0.75
CA GLU A 109 15.10 6.74 0.60
C GLU A 109 14.78 5.25 0.83
N LYS A 110 14.13 4.56 -0.13
CA LYS A 110 13.89 3.10 -0.20
C LYS A 110 13.50 2.49 1.15
N GLY A 111 12.31 2.85 1.65
CA GLY A 111 11.73 2.29 2.89
C GLY A 111 12.16 2.97 4.19
N LYS A 112 12.99 4.03 4.12
CA LYS A 112 13.36 4.86 5.29
C LYS A 112 12.53 6.13 5.44
N PHE A 113 11.69 6.43 4.46
CA PHE A 113 10.78 7.57 4.46
C PHE A 113 9.38 7.16 4.01
N ALA A 114 8.37 7.55 4.77
CA ALA A 114 6.97 7.42 4.43
C ALA A 114 6.37 8.81 4.15
N TYR A 115 5.47 8.89 3.18
CA TYR A 115 4.86 10.15 2.78
C TYR A 115 3.34 10.03 2.86
N PHE A 116 2.70 10.94 3.60
CA PHE A 116 1.24 11.01 3.62
C PHE A 116 0.76 11.91 2.49
N MET A 117 -0.21 11.39 1.75
CA MET A 117 -0.88 12.04 0.64
C MET A 117 -2.33 11.54 0.60
N GLU A 118 -3.17 12.16 -0.21
CA GLU A 118 -4.55 11.76 -0.39
C GLU A 118 -4.67 10.40 -1.11
N SER A 119 -5.69 9.61 -0.77
CA SER A 119 -5.84 8.22 -1.23
C SER A 119 -5.88 8.09 -2.75
N SER A 120 -6.65 8.95 -3.42
CA SER A 120 -6.71 9.05 -4.89
C SER A 120 -5.34 9.27 -5.52
N SER A 121 -4.56 10.19 -4.95
CA SER A 121 -3.22 10.52 -5.42
C SER A 121 -2.24 9.39 -5.16
N ILE A 122 -2.38 8.66 -4.04
CA ILE A 122 -1.55 7.49 -3.72
C ILE A 122 -1.83 6.37 -4.73
N GLY A 123 -3.11 6.05 -4.96
CA GLY A 123 -3.51 5.04 -5.95
C GLY A 123 -2.96 5.36 -7.34
N TYR A 124 -3.07 6.61 -7.77
CA TYR A 124 -2.49 7.06 -9.04
C TYR A 124 -0.96 6.83 -9.12
N GLN A 125 -0.22 7.21 -8.08
CA GLN A 125 1.25 7.05 -8.09
C GLN A 125 1.68 5.59 -7.99
N MET A 126 0.91 4.73 -7.32
CA MET A 126 1.15 3.28 -7.28
C MET A 126 0.96 2.62 -8.65
N HIS A 127 -0.07 3.03 -9.40
CA HIS A 127 -0.25 2.54 -10.78
C HIS A 127 0.89 2.99 -11.69
N LYS A 128 1.38 4.22 -11.49
CA LYS A 128 2.50 4.76 -12.28
C LYS A 128 3.85 4.14 -11.92
N PHE A 129 4.06 3.83 -10.64
CA PHE A 129 5.33 3.37 -10.11
C PHE A 129 5.15 2.11 -9.25
N CYS A 130 5.57 0.96 -9.79
CA CYS A 130 5.49 -0.34 -9.10
C CYS A 130 6.46 -0.50 -7.92
N ASP A 131 7.27 0.52 -7.60
CA ASP A 131 8.17 0.54 -6.44
C ASP A 131 7.53 1.18 -5.20
N LEU A 132 6.28 1.65 -5.31
CA LEU A 132 5.49 2.23 -4.23
C LEU A 132 4.42 1.25 -3.75
N ILE A 133 4.19 1.26 -2.43
CA ILE A 133 3.12 0.50 -1.78
C ILE A 133 2.35 1.41 -0.84
N GLN A 134 1.04 1.21 -0.75
CA GLN A 134 0.21 1.80 0.31
C GLN A 134 0.31 0.92 1.55
N VAL A 135 0.46 1.57 2.71
CA VAL A 135 0.57 0.89 4.01
C VAL A 135 -0.51 1.39 4.94
N GLY A 136 -1.24 0.46 5.54
CA GLY A 136 -2.30 0.75 6.51
C GLY A 136 -3.61 1.20 5.87
N MET A 137 -4.54 1.59 6.75
CA MET A 137 -5.85 2.13 6.37
C MET A 137 -5.79 3.65 6.24
N GLU A 138 -6.85 4.21 5.67
CA GLU A 138 -6.95 5.66 5.52
C GLU A 138 -7.25 6.37 6.83
N LEU A 139 -6.62 7.52 6.98
CA LEU A 139 -6.66 8.31 8.22
C LEU A 139 -7.94 9.15 8.35
N ASP A 140 -8.57 9.46 7.22
CA ASP A 140 -9.68 10.40 7.11
C ASP A 140 -10.51 10.07 5.86
N SER A 141 -11.80 10.40 5.90
CA SER A 141 -12.70 10.33 4.76
C SER A 141 -12.92 11.74 4.23
N LYS A 142 -12.13 12.11 3.21
CA LYS A 142 -12.30 13.36 2.48
C LYS A 142 -12.87 13.07 1.10
N SER A 143 -13.72 13.98 0.64
CA SER A 143 -14.32 13.96 -0.68
C SER A 143 -13.93 15.21 -1.46
N TYR A 144 -13.79 15.05 -2.78
CA TYR A 144 -13.62 16.17 -3.68
C TYR A 144 -14.97 16.80 -4.01
N GLY A 145 -15.01 18.12 -4.03
CA GLY A 145 -16.18 18.89 -4.44
C GLY A 145 -15.79 19.94 -5.47
N ILE A 146 -16.71 20.24 -6.39
CA ILE A 146 -16.53 21.31 -7.37
C ILE A 146 -17.08 22.61 -6.76
N ALA A 147 -16.19 23.58 -6.53
CA ALA A 147 -16.58 24.87 -6.00
C ALA A 147 -17.04 25.80 -7.14
N LEU A 148 -18.29 26.28 -7.06
CA LEU A 148 -18.85 27.23 -8.01
C LEU A 148 -19.05 28.60 -7.34
N PRO A 149 -18.81 29.72 -8.05
CA PRO A 149 -19.02 31.05 -7.50
C PRO A 149 -20.51 31.29 -7.21
N LEU A 150 -20.85 31.68 -5.97
CA LEU A 150 -22.22 31.96 -5.53
C LEU A 150 -22.95 32.98 -6.42
N LYS A 151 -22.22 33.93 -7.02
CA LYS A 151 -22.81 34.92 -7.93
C LYS A 151 -23.46 34.30 -9.17
N TRP A 152 -22.95 33.15 -9.64
CA TRP A 152 -23.50 32.44 -10.80
C TRP A 152 -24.83 31.74 -10.45
N LEU A 153 -24.92 31.19 -9.23
CA LEU A 153 -26.13 30.56 -8.70
C LEU A 153 -27.29 31.55 -8.50
N ILE A 154 -27.01 32.79 -8.12
CA ILE A 154 -28.07 33.75 -7.73
C ILE A 154 -28.66 34.48 -8.95
N VAL A 155 -27.92 34.59 -10.07
CA VAL A 155 -28.29 35.46 -11.20
C VAL A 155 -29.03 34.73 -12.33
N ASN A 156 -28.78 33.44 -12.55
CA ASN A 156 -29.24 32.78 -13.79
C ASN A 156 -30.13 31.54 -13.61
N ILE A 157 -30.25 30.95 -12.42
CA ILE A 157 -30.90 29.64 -12.26
C ILE A 157 -31.61 29.56 -10.88
N PRO A 158 -32.91 29.24 -10.79
CA PRO A 158 -33.54 28.95 -9.49
C PRO A 158 -32.85 27.72 -8.86
N ALA A 159 -32.57 27.75 -7.55
CA ALA A 159 -31.75 26.74 -6.87
C ALA A 159 -32.19 25.27 -7.11
N THR A 160 -33.47 25.04 -7.43
CA THR A 160 -34.05 23.74 -7.76
C THR A 160 -33.64 23.20 -9.14
N GLU A 161 -33.39 24.07 -10.12
CA GLU A 161 -32.91 23.68 -11.46
C GLU A 161 -31.41 23.39 -11.44
N LEU A 162 -30.66 24.06 -10.57
CA LEU A 162 -29.20 23.92 -10.51
C LEU A 162 -28.76 22.60 -9.89
N ASP A 163 -29.51 22.09 -8.91
CA ASP A 163 -29.33 20.74 -8.38
C ASP A 163 -29.54 19.69 -9.47
N ALA A 164 -30.60 19.81 -10.27
CA ALA A 164 -30.88 18.94 -11.40
C ALA A 164 -29.80 19.03 -12.49
N ILE A 165 -29.36 20.23 -12.86
CA ILE A 165 -28.30 20.43 -13.86
C ILE A 165 -26.97 19.88 -13.36
N LEU A 166 -26.62 20.08 -12.08
CA LEU A 166 -25.39 19.57 -11.49
C LEU A 166 -25.43 18.04 -11.38
N HIS A 167 -26.54 17.46 -10.91
CA HIS A 167 -26.72 16.00 -10.86
C HIS A 167 -26.70 15.38 -12.26
N LEU A 168 -27.38 15.98 -13.26
CA LEU A 168 -27.32 15.52 -14.64
C LEU A 168 -25.92 15.68 -15.25
N ALA A 169 -25.20 16.75 -14.92
CA ALA A 169 -23.82 16.94 -15.35
C ALA A 169 -22.88 15.92 -14.73
N ILE A 170 -23.03 15.62 -13.43
CA ILE A 170 -22.25 14.58 -12.73
C ILE A 170 -22.58 13.21 -13.33
N LEU A 171 -23.86 12.89 -13.54
CA LEU A 171 -24.27 11.64 -14.18
C LEU A 171 -23.72 11.52 -15.61
N ASN A 172 -23.75 12.60 -16.37
CA ASN A 172 -23.21 12.62 -17.73
C ASN A 172 -21.68 12.49 -17.70
N LEU A 173 -20.99 13.11 -16.74
CA LEU A 173 -19.55 12.94 -16.53
C LEU A 173 -19.21 11.49 -16.18
N GLU A 174 -19.98 10.86 -15.29
CA GLU A 174 -19.83 9.46 -14.91
C GLU A 174 -20.11 8.50 -16.09
N GLN A 175 -21.02 8.87 -16.98
CA GLN A 175 -21.28 8.14 -18.23
C GLN A 175 -20.14 8.33 -19.25
N THR A 176 -19.58 9.52 -19.39
CA THR A 176 -18.43 9.81 -20.29
C THR A 176 -17.12 9.22 -19.80
N GLN A 177 -17.01 9.01 -18.49
CA GLN A 177 -15.89 8.31 -17.88
C GLN A 177 -15.83 6.84 -18.26
N HIS A 178 -16.76 6.31 -19.07
CA HIS A 178 -16.67 4.97 -19.66
C HIS A 178 -16.06 4.96 -21.09
N SER A 179 -15.93 6.12 -21.74
CA SER A 179 -15.55 6.23 -23.16
C SER A 179 -14.16 6.82 -23.45
N ASP A 180 -13.47 7.39 -22.45
CA ASP A 180 -12.19 8.09 -22.64
C ASP A 180 -10.96 7.22 -22.26
N PRO A 181 -9.74 7.48 -22.77
CA PRO A 181 -8.55 6.73 -22.35
C PRO A 181 -8.22 6.82 -20.84
N TRP A 182 -8.67 7.90 -20.17
CA TRP A 182 -8.54 8.10 -18.72
C TRP A 182 -9.61 7.34 -17.90
N THR A 183 -10.54 6.65 -18.57
CA THR A 183 -11.58 5.80 -17.97
C THR A 183 -10.99 4.79 -17.01
N TYR A 184 -9.89 4.10 -17.37
CA TYR A 184 -9.28 3.09 -16.51
C TYR A 184 -8.68 3.69 -15.23
N ASP A 185 -8.05 4.86 -15.32
CA ASP A 185 -7.49 5.57 -14.15
C ASP A 185 -8.60 6.06 -13.22
N ALA A 186 -9.71 6.52 -13.80
CA ALA A 186 -10.85 7.04 -13.06
C ALA A 186 -11.75 5.91 -12.52
N LEU A 187 -11.80 4.76 -13.18
CA LEU A 187 -12.38 3.50 -12.69
C LEU A 187 -11.62 2.96 -11.49
N MET A 188 -10.28 2.96 -11.52
CA MET A 188 -9.46 2.58 -10.36
C MET A 188 -9.73 3.48 -9.15
N MET A 189 -9.87 4.79 -9.37
CA MET A 189 -10.27 5.70 -8.30
C MET A 189 -11.68 5.39 -7.80
N ARG A 190 -12.64 5.15 -8.68
CA ARG A 190 -14.01 4.78 -8.30
C ARG A 190 -14.07 3.46 -7.53
N ASP A 191 -13.36 2.43 -7.97
CA ASP A 191 -13.33 1.11 -7.31
C ASP A 191 -12.67 1.21 -5.92
N SER A 192 -11.61 2.01 -5.76
CA SER A 192 -11.02 2.31 -4.45
C SER A 192 -11.93 3.11 -3.50
N LEU A 193 -12.86 3.90 -4.05
CA LEU A 193 -13.89 4.60 -3.29
C LEU A 193 -15.07 3.67 -2.97
N ASN A 194 -15.41 2.76 -3.88
CA ASN A 194 -16.52 1.83 -3.75
C ASN A 194 -16.20 0.67 -2.78
N GLU A 195 -14.95 0.19 -2.72
CA GLU A 195 -14.48 -0.74 -1.67
C GLU A 195 -14.60 -0.13 -0.26
N ARG A 196 -14.53 1.21 -0.15
CA ARG A 196 -14.75 1.93 1.11
C ARG A 196 -16.23 2.00 1.50
N TYR A 197 -17.13 1.98 0.51
CA TYR A 197 -18.58 1.88 0.73
C TYR A 197 -19.00 0.45 1.11
N ASP A 198 -18.30 -0.57 0.59
CA ASP A 198 -18.56 -2.00 0.88
C ASP A 198 -17.90 -2.51 2.19
N SER A 199 -17.25 -1.63 2.97
CA SER A 199 -16.75 -1.97 4.32
C SER A 199 -17.86 -2.02 5.39
N SER A 200 -19.12 -1.80 5.00
CA SER A 200 -20.30 -1.95 5.86
C SER A 200 -20.95 -3.34 5.76
N LYS A 201 -20.36 -4.30 5.02
CA LYS A 201 -20.82 -5.70 5.05
C LYS A 201 -20.28 -6.45 6.26
N VAL A 202 -21.16 -6.52 7.25
CA VAL A 202 -21.13 -7.48 8.35
C VAL A 202 -21.05 -8.89 7.77
N TRP A 203 -19.94 -9.59 8.00
CA TRP A 203 -19.89 -11.04 7.85
C TRP A 203 -20.65 -11.67 9.03
N TRP A 204 -21.98 -11.73 8.93
CA TRP A 204 -22.75 -12.73 9.66
C TRP A 204 -22.61 -14.04 8.91
N GLY A 205 -22.05 -15.05 9.58
CA GLY A 205 -22.00 -16.41 9.07
C GLY A 205 -23.41 -16.91 8.76
N ASN A 206 -23.58 -17.54 7.59
CA ASN A 206 -24.81 -18.23 7.26
C ASN A 206 -24.54 -19.75 7.30
N PRO A 207 -25.31 -20.53 8.09
CA PRO A 207 -25.07 -21.95 8.31
C PRO A 207 -25.69 -22.82 7.22
N LYS A 208 -24.94 -23.84 6.80
CA LYS A 208 -25.28 -25.17 6.24
C LYS A 208 -26.35 -25.30 5.12
N GLN A 209 -25.95 -25.95 4.01
CA GLN A 209 -26.34 -27.32 3.55
C GLN A 209 -25.80 -27.58 2.11
N SER A 210 -24.97 -28.62 1.88
CA SER A 210 -25.24 -29.92 1.17
C SER A 210 -25.86 -29.75 -0.24
N GLU A 211 -25.38 -30.28 -1.37
CA GLU A 211 -24.88 -31.61 -1.78
C GLU A 211 -24.19 -31.43 -3.17
N GLU A 212 -23.04 -32.07 -3.44
CA GLU A 212 -22.87 -33.23 -4.35
C GLU A 212 -22.34 -32.89 -5.75
N GLU A 213 -21.05 -33.21 -6.01
CA GLU A 213 -20.64 -33.96 -7.20
C GLU A 213 -19.22 -34.55 -7.01
N ARG A 214 -18.97 -35.69 -7.66
CA ARG A 214 -18.03 -36.74 -7.22
C ARG A 214 -16.99 -37.06 -8.31
N MET A 215 -15.79 -37.48 -7.87
CA MET A 215 -14.78 -38.38 -8.51
C MET A 215 -13.80 -37.81 -9.56
N PRO A 216 -12.67 -38.51 -9.89
CA PRO A 216 -11.74 -39.32 -9.06
C PRO A 216 -10.23 -39.05 -9.36
N GLU A 217 -9.32 -39.63 -8.53
CA GLU A 217 -7.87 -39.90 -8.79
C GLU A 217 -7.63 -40.70 -10.09
N PRO A 218 -6.44 -40.78 -10.76
CA PRO A 218 -5.11 -41.25 -10.22
C PRO A 218 -3.89 -40.71 -11.05
N PRO A 219 -2.67 -41.32 -11.10
CA PRO A 219 -2.05 -42.44 -10.35
C PRO A 219 -0.84 -42.08 -9.46
#